data_AF-A0A6N8Z0Z7-F1
#
_entry.id   AF-A0A6N8Z0Z7-F1
#
_cell.length_a   1.000
_cell.length_b   1.000
_cell.length_c   1.000
_cell.angle_alpha   90.00
_cell.angle_beta   90.00
_cell.angle_gamma   90.00
#
_symmetry.space_group_name_H-M   'P 1'
#
loop_
_entity.id
_entity.type
_entity.pdbx_description
1 polymer ?
#
loop_
_entity_poly.entity_id
_entity_poly.type
_entity_poly.pdbx_seq_one_letter_code
_entity_poly.pdbx_strand_id
1 'polypeptide(L)'
;MTTQSISIDGARLNRTLAELGRIGETPLGMMRLAYSPYDQEGRQYAVNLMRGAGMEVRVDPAGNIIARKPGTDPNLPAIALGSHTDTVPNGGKYDGALGVLGAIEVAQTLAENSHTLRHPLEIIIFTNEEGTRFHRWLLGSRAMSGLLEPEDYNAVDDEGVSLERRLADIGGDLQRIDQARRYPGELAAYFELHIEQGPTLHRNGTPLGAVTGITGRYVFKVEVQGRANHAGTTPMGDRHDALAAASHLVLATQRLATDDEICRVATVGNMQVTPNAVNVVPGEVALGVEFRDVDTNALAAAETTLRRTAAEIADANRVTIAINQVEAARAVPMPARMQGLVAESADQAGLAFESLPSGAGHDAQAMATITEAGMVFVPSVDGISHSPNEFSRPADCANGAQALLNMLLMADARF
;
A
#
# COMPACT_ATOMS: atom_id res chain seq x y z
N MET A 1 -13.89 -37.28 1.57
CA MET A 1 -14.66 -36.82 0.40
C MET A 1 -13.74 -35.89 -0.36
N THR A 2 -13.36 -36.25 -1.58
CA THR A 2 -12.58 -35.37 -2.46
C THR A 2 -13.42 -34.15 -2.75
N THR A 3 -13.13 -33.03 -2.09
CA THR A 3 -13.66 -31.72 -2.46
C THR A 3 -13.32 -31.50 -3.92
N GLN A 4 -14.33 -31.24 -4.76
CA GLN A 4 -14.09 -30.74 -6.11
C GLN A 4 -13.19 -29.51 -5.99
N SER A 5 -12.05 -29.50 -6.69
CA SER A 5 -11.20 -28.31 -6.73
C SER A 5 -11.95 -27.25 -7.53
N ILE A 6 -12.44 -26.22 -6.84
CA ILE A 6 -13.06 -25.06 -7.48
C ILE A 6 -11.93 -24.20 -8.04
N SER A 7 -12.03 -23.86 -9.33
CA SER A 7 -11.02 -23.07 -10.02
C SER A 7 -11.60 -21.82 -10.66
N ILE A 8 -10.85 -20.73 -10.59
CA ILE A 8 -11.23 -19.45 -11.21
C ILE A 8 -11.21 -19.52 -12.73
N ASP A 9 -11.95 -18.65 -13.42
CA ASP A 9 -11.81 -18.43 -14.85
C ASP A 9 -10.80 -17.31 -15.11
N GLY A 10 -9.54 -17.71 -15.31
CA GLY A 10 -8.44 -16.77 -15.56
C GLY A 10 -8.63 -15.97 -16.85
N ALA A 11 -9.32 -16.51 -17.87
CA ALA A 11 -9.57 -15.79 -19.11
C ALA A 11 -10.63 -14.69 -18.92
N ARG A 12 -11.64 -14.95 -18.09
CA ARG A 12 -12.62 -13.94 -17.67
C ARG A 12 -11.99 -12.84 -16.85
N LEU A 13 -11.18 -13.16 -15.84
CA LEU A 13 -10.46 -12.16 -15.04
C LEU A 13 -9.59 -11.25 -15.92
N ASN A 14 -8.79 -11.83 -16.82
CA ASN A 14 -7.92 -11.03 -17.69
C ASN A 14 -8.71 -10.14 -18.65
N ARG A 15 -9.86 -10.63 -19.13
CA ARG A 15 -10.77 -9.83 -19.96
C ARG A 15 -11.37 -8.67 -19.17
N THR A 16 -11.87 -8.91 -17.95
CA THR A 16 -12.49 -7.86 -17.14
C THR A 16 -11.46 -6.82 -16.68
N LEU A 17 -10.21 -7.22 -16.40
CA LEU A 17 -9.08 -6.31 -16.17
C LEU A 17 -8.78 -5.43 -17.39
N ALA A 18 -8.76 -6.03 -18.58
CA ALA A 18 -8.56 -5.26 -19.81
C ALA A 18 -9.72 -4.29 -20.09
N GLU A 19 -10.96 -4.69 -19.79
CA GLU A 19 -12.15 -3.84 -19.95
C GLU A 19 -12.15 -2.66 -18.97
N LEU A 20 -11.88 -2.90 -17.68
CA LEU A 20 -11.70 -1.83 -16.70
C LEU A 20 -10.51 -0.92 -17.05
N GLY A 21 -9.41 -1.50 -17.54
CA GLY A 21 -8.20 -0.77 -17.94
C GLY A 21 -8.40 0.19 -19.12
N ARG A 22 -9.45 0.04 -19.92
CA ARG A 22 -9.83 1.02 -20.96
C ARG A 22 -10.50 2.26 -20.39
N ILE A 23 -11.12 2.15 -19.20
CA ILE A 23 -11.80 3.25 -18.53
C ILE A 23 -10.75 4.15 -17.89
N GLY A 24 -10.54 5.32 -18.50
CA GLY A 24 -9.47 6.25 -18.13
C GLY A 24 -8.17 6.04 -18.90
N GLU A 25 -8.13 5.22 -19.95
CA GLU A 25 -6.93 5.05 -20.79
C GLU A 25 -6.61 6.34 -21.55
N THR A 26 -5.34 6.77 -21.50
CA THR A 26 -4.82 7.91 -22.25
C THR A 26 -3.52 7.53 -22.98
N PRO A 27 -3.05 8.33 -23.96
CA PRO A 27 -1.75 8.09 -24.59
C PRO A 27 -0.56 8.10 -23.62
N LEU A 28 -0.73 8.68 -22.43
CA LEU A 28 0.30 8.79 -21.41
C LEU A 28 0.21 7.69 -20.34
N GLY A 29 -0.77 6.80 -20.40
CA GLY A 29 -1.09 5.82 -19.36
C GLY A 29 -2.53 5.92 -18.89
N MET A 30 -2.90 5.11 -17.89
CA MET A 30 -4.26 5.16 -17.35
C MET A 30 -4.38 6.29 -16.32
N MET A 31 -5.54 6.95 -16.32
CA MET A 31 -5.89 8.02 -15.40
C MET A 31 -7.33 7.84 -14.94
N ARG A 32 -7.50 7.03 -13.90
CA ARG A 32 -8.77 6.84 -13.20
C ARG A 32 -8.63 7.39 -11.77
N LEU A 33 -8.36 8.69 -11.67
CA LEU A 33 -8.20 9.36 -10.36
C LEU A 33 -9.51 9.29 -9.58
N ALA A 34 -9.44 9.10 -8.26
CA ALA A 34 -10.61 9.08 -7.39
C ALA A 34 -11.53 10.29 -7.65
N TYR A 35 -12.85 10.04 -7.63
CA TYR A 35 -13.93 11.01 -7.87
C TYR A 35 -14.02 11.59 -9.29
N SER A 36 -13.07 11.28 -10.17
CA SER A 36 -13.15 11.68 -11.58
C SER A 36 -14.31 10.99 -12.30
N PRO A 37 -14.76 11.51 -13.46
CA PRO A 37 -15.76 10.81 -14.28
C PRO A 37 -15.34 9.38 -14.64
N TYR A 38 -14.05 9.13 -14.86
CA TYR A 38 -13.55 7.78 -15.13
C TYR A 38 -13.60 6.86 -13.91
N ASP A 39 -13.40 7.39 -12.69
CA ASP A 39 -13.60 6.62 -11.46
C ASP A 39 -15.07 6.25 -11.29
N GLN A 40 -15.99 7.20 -11.50
CA GLN A 40 -17.43 6.91 -11.48
C GLN A 40 -17.83 5.82 -12.49
N GLU A 41 -17.29 5.87 -13.71
CA GLU A 41 -17.51 4.85 -14.73
C GLU A 41 -16.93 3.48 -14.33
N GLY A 42 -15.68 3.45 -13.82
CA GLY A 42 -15.02 2.23 -13.37
C GLY A 42 -15.73 1.58 -12.17
N ARG A 43 -16.17 2.39 -11.22
CA ARG A 43 -17.03 1.99 -10.09
C ARG A 43 -18.31 1.35 -10.59
N GLN A 44 -19.01 2.00 -11.52
CA GLN A 44 -20.27 1.47 -12.06
C GLN A 44 -20.05 0.16 -12.83
N TYR A 45 -18.94 0.03 -13.56
CA TYR A 45 -18.53 -1.21 -14.20
C TYR A 45 -18.35 -2.34 -13.17
N ALA A 46 -17.59 -2.11 -12.09
CA ALA A 46 -17.39 -3.10 -11.04
C ALA A 46 -18.70 -3.46 -10.31
N VAL A 47 -19.57 -2.48 -10.04
CA VAL A 47 -20.92 -2.70 -9.47
C VAL A 47 -21.74 -3.65 -10.34
N ASN A 48 -21.69 -3.49 -11.67
CA ASN A 48 -22.41 -4.34 -12.60
C ASN A 48 -21.89 -5.78 -12.57
N LEU A 49 -20.58 -5.98 -12.49
CA LEU A 49 -19.99 -7.31 -12.35
C LEU A 49 -20.38 -7.98 -11.01
N MET A 50 -20.32 -7.24 -9.90
CA MET A 50 -20.72 -7.75 -8.58
C MET A 50 -22.21 -8.16 -8.55
N ARG A 51 -23.09 -7.36 -9.15
CA ARG A 51 -24.51 -7.74 -9.33
C ARG A 51 -24.67 -8.95 -10.23
N GLY A 52 -23.86 -9.06 -11.29
CA GLY A 52 -23.80 -10.23 -12.17
C GLY A 52 -23.42 -11.52 -11.44
N ALA A 53 -22.53 -11.44 -10.45
CA ALA A 53 -22.18 -12.54 -9.55
C ALA A 53 -23.26 -12.83 -8.47
N GLY A 54 -24.42 -12.15 -8.55
CA GLY A 54 -25.54 -12.31 -7.62
C GLY A 54 -25.23 -11.79 -6.22
N MET A 55 -24.53 -10.65 -6.12
CA MET A 55 -24.27 -9.95 -4.87
C MET A 55 -25.16 -8.71 -4.73
N GLU A 56 -25.55 -8.40 -3.49
CA GLU A 56 -26.25 -7.16 -3.15
C GLU A 56 -25.22 -6.05 -2.92
N VAL A 57 -25.39 -4.90 -3.59
CA VAL A 57 -24.39 -3.84 -3.58
C VAL A 57 -24.94 -2.58 -2.93
N ARG A 58 -24.17 -2.01 -2.00
CA ARG A 58 -24.42 -0.70 -1.36
C ARG A 58 -23.17 0.17 -1.38
N VAL A 59 -23.37 1.48 -1.19
CA VAL A 59 -22.30 2.46 -0.98
C VAL A 59 -22.41 2.98 0.46
N ASP A 60 -21.30 3.00 1.20
CA ASP A 60 -21.26 3.58 2.54
C ASP A 60 -21.02 5.10 2.50
N PRO A 61 -21.12 5.82 3.63
CA PRO A 61 -20.87 7.27 3.63
C PRO A 61 -19.44 7.68 3.30
N ALA A 62 -18.45 6.78 3.34
CA ALA A 62 -17.10 7.03 2.86
C ALA A 62 -16.96 6.79 1.34
N GLY A 63 -18.06 6.49 0.65
CA GLY A 63 -18.07 6.19 -0.78
C GLY A 63 -17.53 4.80 -1.11
N ASN A 64 -17.22 3.96 -0.12
CA ASN A 64 -16.79 2.59 -0.38
C ASN A 64 -17.95 1.80 -0.97
N ILE A 65 -17.65 0.99 -1.98
CA ILE A 65 -18.63 0.07 -2.56
C ILE A 65 -18.49 -1.26 -1.83
N ILE A 66 -19.60 -1.75 -1.27
CA ILE A 66 -19.63 -3.01 -0.52
C ILE A 66 -20.67 -3.90 -1.20
N ALA A 67 -20.20 -4.99 -1.80
CA ALA A 67 -21.05 -6.05 -2.30
C ALA A 67 -21.08 -7.19 -1.29
N ARG A 68 -22.27 -7.70 -0.97
CA ARG A 68 -22.46 -8.77 0.01
C ARG A 68 -23.19 -9.95 -0.61
N LYS A 69 -22.72 -11.16 -0.30
CA LYS A 69 -23.42 -12.43 -0.56
C LYS A 69 -23.66 -13.15 0.77
N PRO A 70 -24.91 -13.53 1.11
CA PRO A 70 -25.19 -14.27 2.34
C PRO A 70 -24.48 -15.62 2.37
N GLY A 71 -23.96 -16.00 3.54
CA GLY A 71 -23.48 -17.35 3.83
C GLY A 71 -24.61 -18.25 4.36
N THR A 72 -24.28 -19.51 4.68
CA THR A 72 -25.25 -20.44 5.27
C THR A 72 -25.54 -20.17 6.74
N ASP A 73 -24.63 -19.53 7.47
CA ASP A 73 -24.85 -19.10 8.86
C ASP A 73 -24.90 -17.56 8.95
N PRO A 74 -26.09 -16.96 9.16
CA PRO A 74 -26.24 -15.51 9.23
C PRO A 74 -25.64 -14.89 10.49
N ASN A 75 -25.23 -15.69 11.49
CA ASN A 75 -24.64 -15.19 12.74
C ASN A 75 -23.11 -15.06 12.66
N LEU A 76 -22.48 -15.61 11.62
CA LEU A 76 -21.04 -15.49 11.42
C LEU A 76 -20.67 -14.12 10.83
N PRO A 77 -19.57 -13.50 11.28
CA PRO A 77 -19.07 -12.28 10.67
C PRO A 77 -18.58 -12.55 9.25
N ALA A 78 -18.66 -11.54 8.39
CA ALA A 78 -18.30 -11.70 6.99
C ALA A 78 -16.79 -11.89 6.81
N ILE A 79 -16.38 -12.63 5.78
CA ILE A 79 -15.02 -12.60 5.27
C ILE A 79 -15.01 -11.59 4.11
N ALA A 80 -14.16 -10.58 4.21
CA ALA A 80 -14.06 -9.52 3.23
C ALA A 80 -12.87 -9.75 2.29
N LEU A 81 -13.08 -9.49 1.00
CA LEU A 81 -12.04 -9.36 -0.01
C LEU A 81 -12.07 -7.93 -0.53
N GLY A 82 -10.93 -7.33 -0.85
CA GLY A 82 -10.97 -5.97 -1.38
C GLY A 82 -9.64 -5.46 -1.90
N SER A 83 -9.70 -4.23 -2.40
CA SER A 83 -8.61 -3.31 -2.71
C SER A 83 -9.27 -2.02 -3.25
N HIS A 84 -8.62 -1.31 -4.17
CA HIS A 84 -9.10 -0.08 -4.79
C HIS A 84 -9.25 -0.19 -6.31
N THR A 85 -9.95 0.78 -6.92
CA THR A 85 -9.98 0.93 -8.39
C THR A 85 -9.47 2.27 -8.86
N ASP A 86 -9.31 3.26 -7.98
CA ASP A 86 -8.66 4.51 -8.36
C ASP A 86 -7.15 4.31 -8.57
N THR A 87 -6.54 5.20 -9.34
CA THR A 87 -5.16 5.07 -9.81
C THR A 87 -4.41 6.37 -9.57
N VAL A 88 -3.07 6.31 -9.56
CA VAL A 88 -2.24 7.49 -9.83
C VAL A 88 -2.43 8.05 -11.26
N PRO A 89 -1.98 9.30 -11.55
CA PRO A 89 -1.90 9.82 -12.90
C PRO A 89 -0.90 9.01 -13.72
N ASN A 90 -1.28 8.65 -14.96
CA ASN A 90 -0.44 7.84 -15.85
C ASN A 90 -0.04 6.48 -15.24
N GLY A 91 -0.93 5.91 -14.42
CA GLY A 91 -0.74 4.61 -13.78
C GLY A 91 -0.95 3.43 -14.71
N GLY A 92 -0.77 2.25 -14.16
CA GLY A 92 -1.04 0.97 -14.80
C GLY A 92 -2.39 0.38 -14.41
N LYS A 93 -2.81 -0.65 -15.15
CA LYS A 93 -4.16 -1.24 -15.04
C LYS A 93 -4.32 -2.32 -13.96
N TYR A 94 -3.27 -2.63 -13.21
CA TYR A 94 -3.26 -3.76 -12.27
C TYR A 94 -3.26 -3.29 -10.81
N ASP A 95 -2.59 -2.18 -10.51
CA ASP A 95 -2.56 -1.55 -9.18
C ASP A 95 -3.99 -1.33 -8.64
N GLY A 96 -4.28 -1.91 -7.47
CA GLY A 96 -5.62 -2.05 -6.88
C GLY A 96 -6.62 -2.92 -7.66
N ALA A 97 -6.78 -2.65 -8.95
CA ALA A 97 -7.80 -3.25 -9.81
C ALA A 97 -7.70 -4.78 -9.88
N LEU A 98 -6.49 -5.34 -9.76
CA LEU A 98 -6.30 -6.79 -9.68
C LEU A 98 -6.98 -7.39 -8.44
N GLY A 99 -6.87 -6.73 -7.28
CA GLY A 99 -7.49 -7.19 -6.04
C GLY A 99 -9.01 -7.19 -6.13
N VAL A 100 -9.58 -6.08 -6.63
CA VAL A 100 -11.02 -5.93 -6.81
C VAL A 100 -11.57 -6.93 -7.83
N LEU A 101 -10.99 -7.00 -9.03
CA LEU A 101 -11.50 -7.90 -10.06
C LEU A 101 -11.20 -9.38 -9.76
N GLY A 102 -10.11 -9.67 -9.05
CA GLY A 102 -9.83 -11.00 -8.51
C GLY A 102 -10.89 -11.42 -7.49
N ALA A 103 -11.28 -10.54 -6.57
CA ALA A 103 -12.36 -10.81 -5.62
C ALA A 103 -13.72 -11.03 -6.31
N ILE A 104 -14.02 -10.24 -7.35
CA ILE A 104 -15.25 -10.42 -8.15
C ILE A 104 -15.22 -11.76 -8.89
N GLU A 105 -14.08 -12.15 -9.46
CA GLU A 105 -13.90 -13.45 -10.09
C GLU A 105 -14.09 -14.61 -9.11
N VAL A 106 -13.61 -14.47 -7.87
CA VAL A 106 -13.88 -15.41 -6.78
C VAL A 106 -15.39 -15.56 -6.55
N ALA A 107 -16.13 -14.47 -6.39
CA ALA A 107 -17.58 -14.51 -6.19
C ALA A 107 -18.34 -15.11 -7.39
N GLN A 108 -17.93 -14.79 -8.62
CA GLN A 108 -18.50 -15.35 -9.84
C GLN A 108 -18.26 -16.86 -9.91
N THR A 109 -17.03 -17.31 -9.60
CA THR A 109 -16.65 -18.71 -9.58
C THR A 109 -17.47 -19.51 -8.56
N LEU A 110 -17.67 -18.97 -7.35
CA LEU A 110 -18.53 -19.59 -6.33
C LEU A 110 -19.97 -19.72 -6.82
N ALA A 111 -20.51 -18.67 -7.47
CA ALA A 111 -21.87 -18.69 -8.01
C ALA A 111 -22.04 -19.76 -9.11
N GLU A 112 -21.10 -19.85 -10.05
CA GLU A 112 -21.12 -20.83 -11.15
C GLU A 112 -21.01 -22.28 -10.67
N ASN A 113 -20.27 -22.50 -9.58
CA ASN A 113 -20.12 -23.81 -8.95
C ASN A 113 -21.23 -24.09 -7.92
N SER A 114 -22.22 -23.21 -7.77
CA SER A 114 -23.27 -23.32 -6.76
C SER A 114 -22.72 -23.56 -5.34
N HIS A 115 -21.56 -22.96 -5.04
CA HIS A 115 -20.89 -23.10 -3.75
C HIS A 115 -21.28 -21.94 -2.84
N THR A 116 -21.91 -22.27 -1.71
CA THR A 116 -22.29 -21.29 -0.68
C THR A 116 -21.38 -21.47 0.53
N LEU A 117 -20.72 -20.39 0.93
CA LEU A 117 -19.85 -20.32 2.10
C LEU A 117 -20.64 -20.40 3.41
N ARG A 118 -20.00 -20.77 4.51
CA ARG A 118 -20.56 -20.63 5.86
C ARG A 118 -20.73 -19.16 6.23
N HIS A 119 -19.66 -18.39 6.10
CA HIS A 119 -19.61 -16.97 6.37
C HIS A 119 -20.24 -16.18 5.22
N PRO A 120 -20.85 -15.01 5.48
CA PRO A 120 -21.13 -14.05 4.43
C PRO A 120 -19.84 -13.61 3.74
N LEU A 121 -19.90 -13.42 2.41
CA LEU A 121 -18.81 -12.84 1.63
C LEU A 121 -19.07 -11.36 1.41
N GLU A 122 -18.09 -10.51 1.70
CA GLU A 122 -18.08 -9.11 1.27
C GLU A 122 -16.96 -8.85 0.26
N ILE A 123 -17.25 -8.11 -0.80
CA ILE A 123 -16.25 -7.49 -1.67
C ILE A 123 -16.30 -5.99 -1.41
N ILE A 124 -15.15 -5.39 -1.12
CA ILE A 124 -15.03 -3.97 -0.80
C ILE A 124 -14.12 -3.30 -1.82
N ILE A 125 -14.62 -2.23 -2.44
CA ILE A 125 -13.82 -1.29 -3.23
C ILE A 125 -13.65 -0.05 -2.37
N PHE A 126 -12.43 0.16 -1.89
CA PHE A 126 -12.12 1.33 -1.08
C PHE A 126 -11.96 2.57 -1.95
N THR A 127 -12.36 3.71 -1.37
CA THR A 127 -12.31 5.00 -2.03
C THR A 127 -10.99 5.71 -1.79
N ASN A 128 -10.35 6.17 -2.86
CA ASN A 128 -9.21 7.08 -2.80
C ASN A 128 -8.07 6.48 -1.97
N GLU A 129 -7.65 5.27 -2.35
CA GLU A 129 -6.50 4.58 -1.76
C GLU A 129 -5.22 5.37 -2.09
N GLU A 130 -5.05 5.70 -3.37
CA GLU A 130 -3.84 6.31 -3.93
C GLU A 130 -3.61 7.73 -3.42
N GLY A 131 -4.66 8.35 -2.89
CA GLY A 131 -4.62 9.66 -2.26
C GLY A 131 -4.15 10.81 -3.15
N THR A 132 -3.96 10.58 -4.46
CA THR A 132 -3.29 11.53 -5.36
C THR A 132 -3.95 12.89 -5.33
N ARG A 133 -5.28 12.92 -5.44
CA ARG A 133 -6.06 14.14 -5.66
C ARG A 133 -6.15 15.07 -4.45
N PHE A 134 -6.11 14.49 -3.24
CA PHE A 134 -6.26 15.22 -1.98
C PHE A 134 -4.97 15.20 -1.14
N HIS A 135 -3.95 14.46 -1.57
CA HIS A 135 -2.78 14.08 -0.77
C HIS A 135 -3.15 13.41 0.56
N ARG A 136 -4.25 12.65 0.55
CA ARG A 136 -4.80 11.89 1.67
C ARG A 136 -5.05 10.46 1.20
N TRP A 137 -4.15 9.55 1.53
CA TRP A 137 -4.20 8.13 1.15
C TRP A 137 -5.16 7.32 2.01
N LEU A 138 -5.60 6.19 1.46
CA LEU A 138 -6.41 5.18 2.15
C LEU A 138 -7.71 5.74 2.73
N LEU A 139 -8.31 6.77 2.10
CA LEU A 139 -9.40 7.53 2.73
C LEU A 139 -10.58 6.60 3.10
N GLY A 140 -11.00 5.76 2.17
CA GLY A 140 -12.12 4.84 2.33
C GLY A 140 -11.91 3.80 3.44
N SER A 141 -10.75 3.15 3.46
CA SER A 141 -10.41 2.14 4.47
C SER A 141 -10.10 2.75 5.83
N ARG A 142 -9.49 3.95 5.88
CA ARG A 142 -9.33 4.73 7.11
C ARG A 142 -10.67 5.18 7.67
N ALA A 143 -11.61 5.64 6.85
CA ALA A 143 -12.97 5.95 7.30
C ALA A 143 -13.66 4.71 7.88
N MET A 144 -13.58 3.58 7.18
CA MET A 144 -14.13 2.30 7.66
C MET A 144 -13.50 1.85 8.98
N SER A 145 -12.21 2.13 9.19
CA SER A 145 -11.49 1.71 10.40
C SER A 145 -11.50 2.77 11.52
N GLY A 146 -12.08 3.95 11.28
CA GLY A 146 -12.12 5.06 12.24
C GLY A 146 -10.76 5.76 12.43
N LEU A 147 -9.98 5.88 11.36
CA LEU A 147 -8.61 6.41 11.32
C LEU A 147 -8.49 7.74 10.54
N LEU A 148 -9.61 8.40 10.23
CA LEU A 148 -9.55 9.75 9.67
C LEU A 148 -9.01 10.73 10.72
N GLU A 149 -8.19 11.66 10.26
CA GLU A 149 -7.61 12.75 11.04
C GLU A 149 -8.34 14.06 10.77
N PRO A 150 -8.22 15.09 11.64
CA PRO A 150 -8.89 16.39 11.45
C PRO A 150 -8.65 17.04 10.08
N GLU A 151 -7.48 16.81 9.48
CA GLU A 151 -7.10 17.34 8.17
C GLU A 151 -7.90 16.69 7.02
N ASP A 152 -8.37 15.45 7.18
CA ASP A 152 -9.19 14.77 6.16
C ASP A 152 -10.52 15.50 5.94
N TYR A 153 -11.16 15.97 7.02
CA TYR A 153 -12.50 16.57 6.97
C TYR A 153 -12.55 17.90 6.23
N ASN A 154 -11.42 18.61 6.15
CA ASN A 154 -11.31 19.92 5.50
C ASN A 154 -10.45 19.85 4.23
N ALA A 155 -10.17 18.65 3.72
CA ALA A 155 -9.34 18.47 2.56
C ALA A 155 -9.97 19.11 1.31
N VAL A 156 -9.14 19.75 0.50
CA VAL A 156 -9.46 20.31 -0.82
C VAL A 156 -8.58 19.64 -1.84
N ASP A 157 -9.14 19.34 -3.01
CA ASP A 157 -8.35 18.76 -4.10
C ASP A 157 -7.47 19.81 -4.79
N ASP A 158 -6.61 19.33 -5.70
CA ASP A 158 -5.76 20.18 -6.54
C ASP A 158 -6.53 21.22 -7.38
N GLU A 159 -7.84 21.05 -7.56
CA GLU A 159 -8.74 21.97 -8.27
C GLU A 159 -9.48 22.93 -7.31
N GLY A 160 -9.24 22.83 -6.00
CA GLY A 160 -9.89 23.63 -4.95
C GLY A 160 -11.29 23.17 -4.57
N VAL A 161 -11.71 21.97 -4.96
CA VAL A 161 -13.02 21.39 -4.62
C VAL A 161 -12.90 20.61 -3.31
N SER A 162 -13.85 20.81 -2.39
CA SER A 162 -13.83 20.13 -1.10
C SER A 162 -14.08 18.63 -1.22
N LEU A 163 -13.50 17.86 -0.29
CA LEU A 163 -13.76 16.43 -0.16
C LEU A 163 -15.26 16.14 0.00
N GLU A 164 -15.97 16.94 0.81
CA GLU A 164 -17.42 16.82 0.99
C GLU A 164 -18.17 16.79 -0.35
N ARG A 165 -17.80 17.69 -1.27
CA ARG A 165 -18.44 17.77 -2.58
C ARG A 165 -18.11 16.56 -3.45
N ARG A 166 -16.82 16.18 -3.54
CA ARG A 166 -16.39 15.03 -4.36
C ARG A 166 -16.95 13.71 -3.85
N LEU A 167 -17.05 13.55 -2.54
CA LEU A 167 -17.62 12.38 -1.90
C LEU A 167 -19.12 12.24 -2.19
N ALA A 168 -19.85 13.36 -2.17
CA ALA A 168 -21.26 13.39 -2.54
C ALA A 168 -21.50 12.99 -4.01
N ASP A 169 -20.59 13.35 -4.93
CA ASP A 169 -20.68 12.99 -6.35
C ASP A 169 -20.62 11.46 -6.58
N ILE A 170 -20.05 10.69 -5.64
CA ILE A 170 -19.98 9.22 -5.70
C ILE A 170 -20.96 8.51 -4.74
N GLY A 171 -21.90 9.26 -4.14
CA GLY A 171 -22.92 8.72 -3.24
C GLY A 171 -22.49 8.56 -1.78
N GLY A 172 -21.31 9.05 -1.42
CA GLY A 172 -20.88 9.17 -0.02
C GLY A 172 -21.43 10.43 0.66
N ASP A 173 -21.14 10.59 1.93
CA ASP A 173 -21.65 11.66 2.78
C ASP A 173 -20.71 11.91 3.96
N LEU A 174 -19.92 12.99 3.88
CA LEU A 174 -18.91 13.31 4.89
C LEU A 174 -19.54 13.64 6.27
N GLN A 175 -20.78 14.14 6.29
CA GLN A 175 -21.48 14.46 7.54
C GLN A 175 -21.95 13.19 8.27
N ARG A 176 -22.04 12.06 7.56
CA ARG A 176 -22.38 10.74 8.11
C ARG A 176 -21.21 9.76 8.08
N ILE A 177 -19.97 10.25 7.95
CA ILE A 177 -18.78 9.41 7.76
C ILE A 177 -18.61 8.37 8.88
N ASP A 178 -19.01 8.69 10.10
CA ASP A 178 -18.95 7.75 11.24
C ASP A 178 -19.80 6.48 11.04
N GLN A 179 -20.81 6.52 10.16
CA GLN A 179 -21.62 5.35 9.82
C GLN A 179 -20.93 4.40 8.83
N ALA A 180 -19.81 4.82 8.21
CA ALA A 180 -18.94 3.91 7.44
C ALA A 180 -18.10 3.02 8.37
N ARG A 181 -17.94 3.41 9.63
CA ARG A 181 -17.08 2.74 10.59
C ARG A 181 -17.55 1.31 10.88
N ARG A 182 -16.58 0.39 10.89
CA ARG A 182 -16.72 -0.99 11.32
C ARG A 182 -15.92 -1.20 12.61
N TYR A 183 -16.31 -2.20 13.39
CA TYR A 183 -15.70 -2.50 14.68
C TYR A 183 -15.08 -3.91 14.73
N PRO A 184 -14.13 -4.15 15.64
CA PRO A 184 -13.60 -5.49 15.88
C PRO A 184 -14.69 -6.54 16.09
N GLY A 185 -14.59 -7.64 15.33
CA GLY A 185 -15.55 -8.74 15.35
C GLY A 185 -16.66 -8.64 14.30
N GLU A 186 -16.80 -7.53 13.57
CA GLU A 186 -17.78 -7.42 12.47
C GLU A 186 -17.29 -8.06 11.16
N LEU A 187 -16.00 -8.35 11.06
CA LEU A 187 -15.37 -9.11 9.98
C LEU A 187 -14.53 -10.23 10.58
N ALA A 188 -14.67 -11.44 10.05
CA ALA A 188 -13.87 -12.61 10.43
C ALA A 188 -12.41 -12.44 9.98
N ALA A 189 -12.23 -11.91 8.77
CA ALA A 189 -10.95 -11.59 8.16
C ALA A 189 -11.12 -10.65 6.96
N TYR A 190 -10.01 -10.02 6.56
CA TYR A 190 -9.88 -9.28 5.31
C TYR A 190 -8.72 -9.85 4.47
N PHE A 191 -8.95 -10.10 3.18
CA PHE A 191 -7.91 -10.53 2.25
C PHE A 191 -7.77 -9.58 1.07
N GLU A 192 -6.52 -9.27 0.72
CA GLU A 192 -6.20 -8.39 -0.41
C GLU A 192 -5.20 -9.07 -1.34
N LEU A 193 -5.61 -9.24 -2.59
CA LEU A 193 -4.72 -9.64 -3.69
C LEU A 193 -4.16 -8.36 -4.31
N HIS A 194 -2.86 -8.33 -4.54
CA HIS A 194 -2.23 -7.17 -5.15
C HIS A 194 -1.03 -7.56 -6.01
N ILE A 195 -0.59 -6.66 -6.88
CA ILE A 195 0.73 -6.78 -7.52
C ILE A 195 1.82 -6.42 -6.52
N GLU A 196 3.02 -6.99 -6.65
CA GLU A 196 4.13 -6.70 -5.73
C GLU A 196 4.54 -5.23 -5.74
N GLN A 197 4.46 -4.58 -6.92
CA GLN A 197 5.02 -3.24 -7.21
C GLN A 197 6.56 -3.16 -7.07
N GLY A 198 7.19 -4.27 -6.65
CA GLY A 198 8.62 -4.48 -6.62
C GLY A 198 9.06 -5.59 -7.59
N PRO A 199 10.37 -5.76 -7.80
CA PRO A 199 10.88 -6.69 -8.79
C PRO A 199 11.20 -8.09 -8.24
N THR A 200 10.95 -8.37 -6.96
CA THR A 200 11.47 -9.54 -6.25
C THR A 200 10.92 -10.83 -6.83
N LEU A 201 9.60 -10.98 -6.85
CA LEU A 201 8.90 -12.16 -7.36
C LEU A 201 9.22 -12.38 -8.85
N HIS A 202 9.24 -11.29 -9.64
CA HIS A 202 9.58 -11.38 -11.07
C HIS A 202 11.02 -11.84 -11.30
N ARG A 203 11.99 -11.27 -10.56
CA ARG A 203 13.41 -11.65 -10.67
C ARG A 203 13.67 -13.08 -10.21
N ASN A 204 12.97 -13.51 -9.17
CA ASN A 204 13.12 -14.86 -8.61
C ASN A 204 12.32 -15.91 -9.41
N GLY A 205 11.38 -15.48 -10.26
CA GLY A 205 10.48 -16.38 -10.99
C GLY A 205 9.43 -17.02 -10.08
N THR A 206 9.11 -16.40 -8.94
CA THR A 206 8.16 -16.89 -7.95
C THR A 206 6.76 -16.35 -8.26
N PRO A 207 5.73 -17.19 -8.46
CA PRO A 207 4.41 -16.71 -8.90
C PRO A 207 3.56 -16.09 -7.78
N LEU A 208 3.85 -16.37 -6.51
CA LEU A 208 3.08 -15.89 -5.37
C LEU A 208 3.98 -15.34 -4.26
N GLY A 209 3.54 -14.24 -3.66
CA GLY A 209 4.16 -13.66 -2.48
C GLY A 209 3.25 -13.75 -1.26
N ALA A 210 3.72 -14.38 -0.19
CA ALA A 210 3.07 -14.33 1.12
C ALA A 210 3.53 -13.06 1.85
N VAL A 211 2.65 -12.05 1.92
CA VAL A 211 3.04 -10.76 2.49
C VAL A 211 3.26 -10.88 3.99
N THR A 212 4.45 -10.54 4.47
CA THR A 212 4.81 -10.65 5.90
C THR A 212 4.34 -9.46 6.73
N GLY A 213 4.11 -8.32 6.08
CA GLY A 213 3.72 -7.07 6.71
C GLY A 213 3.83 -5.91 5.73
N ILE A 214 3.12 -4.83 6.03
CA ILE A 214 3.25 -3.55 5.35
C ILE A 214 4.26 -2.71 6.14
N THR A 215 5.31 -2.25 5.47
CA THR A 215 6.38 -1.52 6.17
C THR A 215 5.87 -0.22 6.77
N GLY A 216 6.26 0.06 8.00
CA GLY A 216 6.22 1.40 8.56
C GLY A 216 7.26 2.29 7.87
N ARG A 217 7.10 3.60 8.00
CA ARG A 217 7.92 4.59 7.32
C ARG A 217 8.18 5.77 8.23
N TYR A 218 9.46 6.00 8.55
CA TYR A 218 9.90 7.17 9.30
C TYR A 218 10.67 8.10 8.38
N VAL A 219 10.24 9.35 8.26
CA VAL A 219 10.90 10.37 7.44
C VAL A 219 11.41 11.47 8.34
N PHE A 220 12.67 11.86 8.15
CA PHE A 220 13.34 12.90 8.90
C PHE A 220 13.84 14.00 7.98
N LYS A 221 13.65 15.24 8.40
CA LYS A 221 14.38 16.40 7.89
C LYS A 221 15.59 16.64 8.80
N VAL A 222 16.78 16.59 8.23
CA VAL A 222 18.04 16.82 8.94
C VAL A 222 18.68 18.11 8.46
N GLU A 223 19.08 18.96 9.40
CA GLU A 223 19.71 20.25 9.14
C GLU A 223 21.09 20.27 9.81
N VAL A 224 22.13 20.43 9.00
CA VAL A 224 23.53 20.53 9.43
C VAL A 224 23.97 21.98 9.30
N GLN A 225 24.36 22.60 10.41
CA GLN A 225 24.81 23.98 10.49
C GLN A 225 26.29 24.05 10.85
N GLY A 226 27.09 24.52 9.91
CA GLY A 226 28.52 24.76 10.03
C GLY A 226 28.83 26.24 9.85
N ARG A 227 29.90 26.56 9.09
CA ARG A 227 30.28 27.95 8.82
C ARG A 227 30.84 28.11 7.41
N ALA A 228 30.16 28.93 6.61
CA ALA A 228 30.64 29.27 5.28
C ALA A 228 31.95 30.06 5.34
N ASN A 229 32.94 29.67 4.55
CA ASN A 229 34.22 30.38 4.46
C ASN A 229 34.95 30.08 3.15
N HIS A 230 36.02 30.82 2.85
CA HIS A 230 36.75 30.67 1.59
C HIS A 230 37.55 29.35 1.55
N ALA A 231 37.34 28.53 0.51
CA ALA A 231 37.89 27.18 0.42
C ALA A 231 39.42 27.13 0.26
N GLY A 232 40.04 28.19 -0.27
CA GLY A 232 41.50 28.23 -0.45
C GLY A 232 42.28 28.75 0.75
N THR A 233 41.65 29.58 1.60
CA THR A 233 42.37 30.33 2.65
C THR A 233 41.99 29.89 4.06
N THR A 234 40.93 29.10 4.22
CA THR A 234 40.55 28.54 5.52
C THR A 234 41.35 27.27 5.78
N PRO A 235 42.25 27.24 6.80
CA PRO A 235 43.00 26.05 7.17
C PRO A 235 42.07 24.89 7.51
N MET A 236 42.47 23.64 7.22
CA MET A 236 41.60 22.47 7.42
C MET A 236 41.13 22.30 8.87
N GLY A 237 42.01 22.56 9.85
CA GLY A 237 41.69 22.44 11.28
C GLY A 237 40.71 23.49 11.82
N ASP A 238 40.43 24.54 11.05
CA ASP A 238 39.53 25.65 11.42
C ASP A 238 38.17 25.57 10.71
N ARG A 239 37.94 24.53 9.91
CA ARG A 239 36.68 24.37 9.17
C ARG A 239 35.59 23.80 10.06
N HIS A 240 34.38 24.28 9.79
CA HIS A 240 33.12 23.75 10.31
C HIS A 240 32.29 23.39 9.07
N ASP A 241 32.73 22.34 8.36
CA ASP A 241 32.24 22.02 7.02
C ASP A 241 30.94 21.20 7.10
N ALA A 242 29.81 21.83 6.78
CA ALA A 242 28.50 21.19 6.87
C ALA A 242 28.35 20.03 5.87
N LEU A 243 28.97 20.12 4.70
CA LEU A 243 28.85 19.09 3.66
C LEU A 243 29.70 17.86 3.98
N ALA A 244 30.89 18.05 4.55
CA ALA A 244 31.69 16.94 5.03
C ALA A 244 30.95 16.16 6.12
N ALA A 245 30.39 16.84 7.11
CA ALA A 245 29.59 16.24 8.17
C ALA A 245 28.34 15.51 7.61
N ALA A 246 27.59 16.15 6.71
CA ALA A 246 26.44 15.53 6.06
C ALA A 246 26.84 14.27 5.26
N SER A 247 28.01 14.25 4.62
CA SER A 247 28.51 13.08 3.88
C SER A 247 28.79 11.90 4.80
N HIS A 248 29.33 12.14 6.00
CA HIS A 248 29.46 11.09 7.02
C HIS A 248 28.09 10.55 7.45
N LEU A 249 27.09 11.41 7.58
CA LEU A 249 25.74 11.00 7.98
C LEU A 249 25.05 10.18 6.89
N VAL A 250 25.27 10.48 5.61
CA VAL A 250 24.80 9.67 4.48
C VAL A 250 25.34 8.25 4.57
N LEU A 251 26.65 8.09 4.74
CA LEU A 251 27.28 6.77 4.84
C LEU A 251 26.83 6.02 6.09
N ALA A 252 26.73 6.71 7.23
CA ALA A 252 26.20 6.13 8.46
C ALA A 252 24.76 5.64 8.29
N THR A 253 23.91 6.41 7.61
CA THR A 253 22.52 6.05 7.33
C THR A 253 22.43 4.78 6.50
N GLN A 254 23.23 4.66 5.43
CA GLN A 254 23.27 3.43 4.62
C GLN A 254 23.71 2.21 5.44
N ARG A 255 24.68 2.39 6.33
CA ARG A 255 25.20 1.30 7.20
C ARG A 255 24.14 0.74 8.15
N LEU A 256 23.17 1.54 8.59
CA LEU A 256 22.07 1.08 9.44
C LEU A 256 21.33 -0.12 8.85
N ALA A 257 21.12 -0.14 7.52
CA ALA A 257 20.38 -1.20 6.84
C ALA A 257 21.26 -2.25 6.16
N THR A 258 22.58 -2.04 6.11
CA THR A 258 23.51 -2.93 5.42
C THR A 258 24.41 -3.65 6.42
N ASP A 259 25.44 -2.97 6.94
CA ASP A 259 26.40 -3.57 7.87
C ASP A 259 25.76 -3.90 9.24
N ASP A 260 24.88 -3.02 9.72
CA ASP A 260 24.34 -3.12 11.08
C ASP A 260 23.01 -3.90 11.11
N GLU A 261 22.35 -4.08 9.96
CA GLU A 261 21.05 -4.77 9.77
C GLU A 261 19.97 -4.36 10.80
N ILE A 262 19.98 -3.09 11.23
CA ILE A 262 19.07 -2.56 12.26
C ILE A 262 17.66 -2.40 11.71
N CYS A 263 17.55 -2.01 10.45
CA CYS A 263 16.28 -1.92 9.72
C CYS A 263 16.46 -2.43 8.29
N ARG A 264 15.35 -2.77 7.64
CA ARG A 264 15.34 -3.35 6.29
C ARG A 264 15.90 -2.40 5.23
N VAL A 265 15.51 -1.13 5.26
CA VAL A 265 16.05 -0.10 4.35
C VAL A 265 16.20 1.25 5.05
N ALA A 266 17.31 1.93 4.73
CA ALA A 266 17.62 3.27 5.19
C ALA A 266 18.23 4.08 4.04
N THR A 267 17.67 5.24 3.74
CA THR A 267 18.02 6.02 2.55
C THR A 267 18.13 7.50 2.87
N VAL A 268 19.18 8.17 2.35
CA VAL A 268 19.19 9.63 2.20
C VAL A 268 18.77 9.95 0.77
N GLY A 269 17.55 10.47 0.59
CA GLY A 269 16.95 10.63 -0.73
C GLY A 269 17.22 11.98 -1.39
N ASN A 270 17.56 13.01 -0.61
CA ASN A 270 17.84 14.34 -1.12
C ASN A 270 18.86 15.09 -0.23
N MET A 271 19.51 16.10 -0.81
CA MET A 271 20.44 16.99 -0.14
C MET A 271 20.45 18.37 -0.81
N GLN A 272 20.41 19.43 -0.01
CA GLN A 272 20.53 20.83 -0.43
C GLN A 272 21.70 21.45 0.31
N VAL A 273 22.67 22.00 -0.43
CA VAL A 273 23.90 22.57 0.11
C VAL A 273 23.85 24.08 -0.03
N THR A 274 24.29 24.83 0.97
CA THR A 274 24.33 26.30 0.94
C THR A 274 25.74 26.81 1.28
N PRO A 275 26.34 27.71 0.47
CA PRO A 275 25.79 28.36 -0.74
C PRO A 275 25.98 27.55 -2.05
N ASN A 276 26.43 26.30 -1.97
CA ASN A 276 26.69 25.43 -3.14
C ASN A 276 27.70 26.00 -4.16
N ALA A 277 28.75 26.67 -3.68
CA ALA A 277 29.81 27.23 -4.52
C ALA A 277 31.11 26.44 -4.35
N VAL A 278 31.76 26.07 -5.46
CA VAL A 278 32.96 25.21 -5.48
C VAL A 278 34.13 25.75 -4.64
N ASN A 279 34.21 27.08 -4.49
CA ASN A 279 35.28 27.77 -3.76
C ASN A 279 34.87 28.23 -2.36
N VAL A 280 33.76 27.72 -1.82
CA VAL A 280 33.24 28.05 -0.48
C VAL A 280 33.07 26.76 0.32
N VAL A 281 33.66 26.70 1.51
CA VAL A 281 33.35 25.68 2.53
C VAL A 281 31.85 25.79 2.84
N PRO A 282 31.03 24.74 2.66
CA PRO A 282 29.59 24.84 2.90
C PRO A 282 29.26 25.13 4.36
N GLY A 283 28.41 26.14 4.56
CA GLY A 283 27.97 26.56 5.88
C GLY A 283 26.71 25.86 6.36
N GLU A 284 25.91 25.32 5.46
CA GLU A 284 24.64 24.70 5.78
C GLU A 284 24.32 23.58 4.79
N VAL A 285 23.74 22.49 5.27
CA VAL A 285 23.16 21.42 4.46
C VAL A 285 21.84 20.97 5.06
N ALA A 286 20.80 20.84 4.23
CA ALA A 286 19.57 20.16 4.57
C ALA A 286 19.47 18.84 3.79
N LEU A 287 19.07 17.75 4.44
CA LEU A 287 18.92 16.44 3.80
C LEU A 287 17.71 15.68 4.37
N GLY A 288 17.12 14.82 3.54
CA GLY A 288 16.00 13.95 3.91
C GLY A 288 16.46 12.52 4.15
N VAL A 289 16.14 11.97 5.32
CA VAL A 289 16.40 10.56 5.69
C VAL A 289 15.09 9.80 5.77
N GLU A 290 15.05 8.57 5.23
CA GLU A 290 13.89 7.68 5.30
C GLU A 290 14.30 6.27 5.76
N PHE A 291 13.53 5.70 6.69
CA PHE A 291 13.61 4.30 7.09
C PHE A 291 12.32 3.57 6.75
N ARG A 292 12.42 2.31 6.33
CA ARG A 292 11.26 1.40 6.28
C ARG A 292 11.58 0.03 6.87
N ASP A 293 10.61 -0.52 7.60
CA ASP A 293 10.68 -1.85 8.19
C ASP A 293 9.28 -2.37 8.51
N VAL A 294 9.11 -3.70 8.58
CA VAL A 294 7.90 -4.35 9.09
C VAL A 294 7.86 -4.45 10.61
N ASP A 295 8.98 -4.21 11.30
CA ASP A 295 9.05 -4.06 12.74
C ASP A 295 9.18 -2.58 13.14
N THR A 296 8.18 -2.09 13.89
CA THR A 296 8.21 -0.71 14.41
C THR A 296 9.35 -0.50 15.41
N ASN A 297 9.79 -1.56 16.12
CA ASN A 297 10.93 -1.46 17.03
C ASN A 297 12.25 -1.30 16.28
N ALA A 298 12.40 -1.94 15.12
CA ALA A 298 13.55 -1.75 14.23
C ALA A 298 13.64 -0.29 13.74
N LEU A 299 12.50 0.32 13.37
CA LEU A 299 12.44 1.75 13.01
C LEU A 299 12.88 2.66 14.17
N ALA A 300 12.38 2.40 15.39
CA ALA A 300 12.77 3.16 16.57
C ALA A 300 14.26 2.98 16.95
N ALA A 301 14.80 1.77 16.76
CA ALA A 301 16.22 1.48 16.97
C ALA A 301 17.10 2.18 15.92
N ALA A 302 16.66 2.21 14.66
CA ALA A 302 17.33 2.94 13.58
C ALA A 302 17.34 4.45 13.85
N GLU A 303 16.23 5.03 14.30
CA GLU A 303 16.18 6.43 14.73
C GLU A 303 17.13 6.72 15.89
N THR A 304 17.11 5.88 16.93
CA THR A 304 18.00 6.03 18.09
C THR A 304 19.47 6.01 17.65
N THR A 305 19.81 5.10 16.74
CA THR A 305 21.17 4.97 16.20
C THR A 305 21.55 6.16 15.32
N LEU A 306 20.66 6.62 14.44
CA LEU A 306 20.86 7.81 13.62
C LEU A 306 21.16 9.03 14.49
N ARG A 307 20.36 9.27 15.53
CA ARG A 307 20.53 10.42 16.43
C ARG A 307 21.85 10.36 17.19
N ARG A 308 22.24 9.18 17.67
CA ARG A 308 23.55 8.97 18.31
C ARG A 308 24.70 9.24 17.36
N THR A 309 24.69 8.65 16.16
CA THR A 309 25.76 8.83 15.18
C THR A 309 25.82 10.27 14.66
N ALA A 310 24.69 10.95 14.53
CA ALA A 310 24.67 12.36 14.20
C ALA A 310 25.35 13.22 15.27
N ALA A 311 25.16 12.92 16.56
CA ALA A 311 25.86 13.63 17.64
C ALA A 311 27.38 13.41 17.57
N GLU A 312 27.83 12.17 17.34
CA GLU A 312 29.25 11.84 17.16
C GLU A 312 29.87 12.59 15.97
N ILE A 313 29.16 12.66 14.85
CA ILE A 313 29.59 13.40 13.64
C ILE A 313 29.63 14.90 13.90
N ALA A 314 28.62 15.44 14.59
CA ALA A 314 28.52 16.86 14.92
C ALA A 314 29.75 17.30 15.74
N ASP A 315 30.11 16.55 16.77
CA ASP A 315 31.27 16.81 17.62
C ASP A 315 32.59 16.71 16.84
N ALA A 316 32.75 15.65 16.04
CA ALA A 316 33.97 15.42 15.26
C ALA A 316 34.23 16.53 14.21
N ASN A 317 33.16 17.11 13.67
CA ASN A 317 33.24 18.14 12.62
C ASN A 317 32.99 19.58 13.13
N ARG A 318 32.73 19.74 14.43
CA ARG A 318 32.40 21.03 15.08
C ARG A 318 31.20 21.74 14.43
N VAL A 319 30.20 20.98 14.01
CA VAL A 319 28.95 21.50 13.44
C VAL A 319 27.78 21.20 14.38
N THR A 320 26.64 21.81 14.12
CA THR A 320 25.38 21.43 14.77
C THR A 320 24.56 20.57 13.81
N ILE A 321 23.94 19.50 14.29
CA ILE A 321 23.01 18.67 13.50
C ILE A 321 21.67 18.58 14.22
N ALA A 322 20.61 19.06 13.59
CA ALA A 322 19.23 18.95 14.06
C ALA A 322 18.48 17.89 13.24
N ILE A 323 17.76 16.99 13.92
CA ILE A 323 16.98 15.92 13.28
C ILE A 323 15.52 16.06 13.71
N ASN A 324 14.66 16.41 12.76
CA ASN A 324 13.23 16.57 12.95
C ASN A 324 12.49 15.43 12.23
N GLN A 325 11.71 14.63 12.96
CA GLN A 325 10.84 13.64 12.34
C GLN A 325 9.61 14.35 11.78
N VAL A 326 9.39 14.20 10.48
CA VAL A 326 8.29 14.88 9.76
C VAL A 326 7.15 13.93 9.39
N GLU A 327 7.43 12.61 9.35
CA GLU A 327 6.43 11.58 9.10
C GLU A 327 6.77 10.33 9.92
N ALA A 328 5.76 9.71 10.51
CA ALA A 328 5.89 8.47 11.26
C ALA A 328 4.66 7.57 11.03
N ALA A 329 4.78 6.62 10.11
CA ALA A 329 3.82 5.55 9.91
C ALA A 329 4.30 4.27 10.59
N ARG A 330 3.41 3.61 11.35
CA ARG A 330 3.73 2.34 12.01
C ARG A 330 3.68 1.18 11.02
N ALA A 331 4.48 0.15 11.29
CA ALA A 331 4.41 -1.08 10.53
C ALA A 331 3.17 -1.89 10.90
N VAL A 332 2.63 -2.63 9.94
CA VAL A 332 1.49 -3.51 10.12
C VAL A 332 1.89 -4.94 9.74
N PRO A 333 2.32 -5.77 10.72
CA PRO A 333 2.69 -7.16 10.45
C PRO A 333 1.44 -7.97 10.07
N MET A 334 1.56 -8.82 9.06
CA MET A 334 0.51 -9.78 8.71
C MET A 334 0.59 -10.98 9.65
N PRO A 335 -0.52 -11.44 10.26
CA PRO A 335 -0.49 -12.59 11.17
C PRO A 335 0.07 -13.85 10.49
N ALA A 336 0.87 -14.63 11.21
CA ALA A 336 1.49 -15.85 10.68
C ALA A 336 0.45 -16.85 10.13
N ARG A 337 -0.74 -16.91 10.73
CA ARG A 337 -1.83 -17.77 10.23
C ARG A 337 -2.34 -17.31 8.86
N MET A 338 -2.35 -16.01 8.57
CA MET A 338 -2.76 -15.46 7.28
C MET A 338 -1.71 -15.72 6.20
N GLN A 339 -0.42 -15.58 6.55
CA GLN A 339 0.69 -15.99 5.68
C GLN A 339 0.62 -17.50 5.36
N GLY A 340 0.27 -18.31 6.37
CA GLY A 340 0.05 -19.76 6.21
C GLY A 340 -1.06 -20.11 5.23
N LEU A 341 -2.12 -19.30 5.11
CA LEU A 341 -3.16 -19.50 4.09
C LEU A 341 -2.61 -19.30 2.67
N VAL A 342 -1.67 -18.36 2.47
CA VAL A 342 -1.02 -18.18 1.16
C VAL A 342 -0.14 -19.39 0.83
N ALA A 343 0.65 -19.85 1.81
CA ALA A 343 1.52 -21.02 1.64
C ALA A 343 0.72 -22.29 1.28
N GLU A 344 -0.34 -22.59 2.04
CA GLU A 344 -1.17 -23.77 1.78
C GLU A 344 -1.92 -23.65 0.44
N SER A 345 -2.30 -22.44 0.07
CA SER A 345 -2.91 -22.16 -1.23
C SER A 345 -1.95 -22.43 -2.39
N ALA A 346 -0.69 -22.01 -2.26
CA ALA A 346 0.37 -22.28 -3.23
C ALA A 346 0.63 -23.79 -3.35
N ASP A 347 0.69 -24.52 -2.23
CA ASP A 347 0.84 -25.97 -2.21
C ASP A 347 -0.32 -26.68 -2.93
N GLN A 348 -1.57 -26.27 -2.68
CA GLN A 348 -2.75 -26.82 -3.35
C GLN A 348 -2.73 -26.58 -4.87
N ALA A 349 -2.19 -25.45 -5.31
CA ALA A 349 -2.08 -25.09 -6.72
C ALA A 349 -0.80 -25.63 -7.39
N GLY A 350 0.12 -26.24 -6.64
CA GLY A 350 1.43 -26.67 -7.14
C GLY A 350 2.31 -25.49 -7.58
N LEU A 351 2.17 -24.34 -6.92
CA LEU A 351 2.90 -23.11 -7.20
C LEU A 351 3.99 -22.88 -6.15
N ALA A 352 5.10 -22.29 -6.57
CA ALA A 352 6.09 -21.77 -5.63
C ALA A 352 5.57 -20.48 -4.99
N PHE A 353 5.99 -20.21 -3.75
CA PHE A 353 5.76 -18.93 -3.11
C PHE A 353 7.01 -18.51 -2.33
N GLU A 354 7.11 -17.22 -2.03
CA GLU A 354 8.11 -16.70 -1.10
C GLU A 354 7.49 -15.67 -0.16
N SER A 355 8.08 -15.51 1.03
CA SER A 355 7.65 -14.52 2.01
C SER A 355 8.41 -13.21 1.81
N LEU A 356 7.68 -12.11 1.70
CA LEU A 356 8.25 -10.78 1.49
C LEU A 356 7.34 -9.70 2.10
N PRO A 357 7.88 -8.54 2.53
CA PRO A 357 7.04 -7.44 2.99
C PRO A 357 6.51 -6.61 1.82
N SER A 358 5.41 -5.91 2.03
CA SER A 358 5.02 -4.81 1.14
C SER A 358 5.79 -3.54 1.51
N GLY A 359 6.44 -2.94 0.52
CA GLY A 359 7.06 -1.61 0.66
C GLY A 359 6.09 -0.46 0.43
N ALA A 360 4.89 -0.73 -0.10
CA ALA A 360 3.85 0.24 -0.39
C ALA A 360 2.74 0.20 0.68
N GLY A 361 1.96 1.29 0.76
CA GLY A 361 0.71 1.29 1.54
C GLY A 361 -0.38 0.51 0.80
N HIS A 362 -1.34 -0.03 1.56
CA HIS A 362 -2.53 -0.68 1.02
C HIS A 362 -3.67 -0.52 2.02
N ASP A 363 -4.92 -0.69 1.57
CA ASP A 363 -6.10 -0.67 2.44
C ASP A 363 -6.04 -1.69 3.58
N ALA A 364 -5.39 -2.84 3.35
CA ALA A 364 -5.06 -3.83 4.38
C ALA A 364 -4.40 -3.22 5.63
N GLN A 365 -3.64 -2.12 5.49
CA GLN A 365 -3.02 -1.42 6.61
C GLN A 365 -4.07 -0.89 7.59
N ALA A 366 -5.11 -0.23 7.08
CA ALA A 366 -6.19 0.30 7.89
C ALA A 366 -7.05 -0.85 8.43
N MET A 367 -7.40 -1.82 7.58
CA MET A 367 -8.25 -2.95 7.94
C MET A 367 -7.66 -3.83 9.05
N ALA A 368 -6.34 -3.96 9.10
CA ALA A 368 -5.63 -4.70 10.15
C ALA A 368 -5.86 -4.14 11.57
N THR A 369 -6.41 -2.92 11.71
CA THR A 369 -6.76 -2.34 13.01
C THR A 369 -8.09 -2.83 13.57
N ILE A 370 -8.96 -3.42 12.74
CA ILE A 370 -10.30 -3.88 13.11
C ILE A 370 -10.55 -5.37 12.84
N THR A 371 -9.76 -6.00 11.98
CA THR A 371 -9.84 -7.45 11.75
C THR A 371 -8.45 -7.98 11.41
N GLU A 372 -8.31 -9.30 11.33
CA GLU A 372 -7.07 -9.86 10.80
C GLU A 372 -7.03 -9.72 9.29
N ALA A 373 -5.96 -9.08 8.80
CA ALA A 373 -5.71 -8.89 7.38
C ALA A 373 -4.67 -9.90 6.87
N GLY A 374 -4.83 -10.37 5.64
CA GLY A 374 -3.82 -11.12 4.90
C GLY A 374 -3.70 -10.60 3.47
N MET A 375 -2.48 -10.62 2.93
CA MET A 375 -2.26 -10.22 1.54
C MET A 375 -1.51 -11.28 0.76
N VAL A 376 -1.85 -11.40 -0.52
CA VAL A 376 -1.16 -12.23 -1.50
C VAL A 376 -0.68 -11.36 -2.65
N PHE A 377 0.61 -11.44 -2.95
CA PHE A 377 1.22 -10.73 -4.06
C PHE A 377 1.39 -11.60 -5.29
N VAL A 378 1.35 -10.96 -6.46
CA VAL A 378 1.79 -11.53 -7.75
C VAL A 378 2.92 -10.69 -8.35
N PRO A 379 3.77 -11.27 -9.21
CA PRO A 379 4.87 -10.56 -9.87
C PRO A 379 4.43 -9.31 -10.65
N SER A 380 5.14 -8.20 -10.42
CA SER A 380 5.20 -7.06 -11.36
C SER A 380 6.39 -7.23 -12.29
N VAL A 381 6.18 -7.23 -13.61
CA VAL A 381 7.27 -7.34 -14.59
C VAL A 381 8.23 -6.16 -14.41
N ASP A 382 9.51 -6.50 -14.22
CA ASP A 382 10.61 -5.61 -13.86
C ASP A 382 10.40 -4.75 -12.60
N GLY A 383 9.38 -5.05 -11.80
CA GLY A 383 9.01 -4.27 -10.63
C GLY A 383 8.48 -2.88 -10.95
N ILE A 384 7.91 -2.69 -12.13
CA ILE A 384 7.35 -1.40 -12.56
C ILE A 384 5.90 -1.29 -12.04
N SER A 385 5.61 -0.20 -11.31
CA SER A 385 4.27 0.24 -10.90
C SER A 385 4.15 1.75 -11.01
N HIS A 386 2.94 2.30 -10.85
CA HIS A 386 2.67 3.76 -10.95
C HIS A 386 3.18 4.32 -12.28
N SER A 387 3.06 3.52 -13.34
CA SER A 387 3.64 3.76 -14.64
C SER A 387 2.79 3.14 -15.73
N PRO A 388 2.75 3.70 -16.94
CA PRO A 388 2.03 3.11 -18.07
C PRO A 388 2.60 1.75 -18.49
N ASN A 389 3.85 1.48 -18.11
CA ASN A 389 4.57 0.24 -18.40
C ASN A 389 4.34 -0.85 -17.34
N GLU A 390 3.55 -0.59 -16.30
CA GLU A 390 3.17 -1.59 -15.31
C GLU A 390 2.48 -2.77 -15.98
N PHE A 391 2.98 -3.96 -15.70
CA PHE A 391 2.49 -5.17 -16.33
C PHE A 391 2.62 -6.36 -15.39
N SER A 392 1.53 -7.09 -15.21
CA SER A 392 1.51 -8.45 -14.64
C SER A 392 1.06 -9.42 -15.73
N ARG A 393 1.70 -10.59 -15.80
CA ARG A 393 1.37 -11.57 -16.84
C ARG A 393 -0.01 -12.14 -16.57
N PRO A 394 -0.81 -12.48 -17.62
CA PRO A 394 -2.14 -13.04 -17.43
C PRO A 394 -2.21 -14.28 -16.52
N ALA A 395 -1.17 -15.12 -16.58
CA ALA A 395 -1.05 -16.30 -15.73
C ALA A 395 -0.80 -15.93 -14.26
N ASP A 396 0.00 -14.89 -13.99
CA ASP A 396 0.29 -14.43 -12.63
C ASP A 396 -0.97 -13.83 -11.98
N CYS A 397 -1.74 -13.02 -12.72
CA CYS A 397 -3.05 -12.54 -12.28
C CYS A 397 -4.01 -13.69 -11.92
N ALA A 398 -4.06 -14.73 -12.76
CA ALA A 398 -4.90 -15.90 -12.53
C ALA A 398 -4.44 -16.71 -11.31
N ASN A 399 -3.13 -16.90 -11.14
CA ASN A 399 -2.55 -17.56 -9.97
C ASN A 399 -2.91 -16.83 -8.67
N GLY A 400 -2.80 -15.50 -8.66
CA GLY A 400 -3.17 -14.68 -7.50
C GLY A 400 -4.65 -14.79 -7.15
N ALA A 401 -5.55 -14.74 -8.15
CA ALA A 401 -6.99 -14.89 -7.91
C ALA A 401 -7.37 -16.31 -7.46
N GLN A 402 -6.72 -17.34 -8.01
CA GLN A 402 -6.88 -18.70 -7.51
C GLN A 402 -6.39 -18.81 -6.07
N ALA A 403 -5.28 -18.13 -5.74
CA ALA A 403 -4.76 -18.14 -4.40
C ALA A 403 -5.73 -17.49 -3.41
N LEU A 404 -6.32 -16.36 -3.80
CA LEU A 404 -7.36 -15.65 -3.05
C LEU A 404 -8.61 -16.53 -2.81
N LEU A 405 -9.08 -17.27 -3.83
CA LEU A 405 -10.18 -18.24 -3.71
C LEU A 405 -9.86 -19.29 -2.64
N ASN A 406 -8.68 -19.91 -2.71
CA ASN A 406 -8.29 -20.96 -1.78
C ASN A 406 -8.17 -20.41 -0.34
N MET A 407 -7.60 -19.21 -0.17
CA MET A 407 -7.52 -18.53 1.12
C MET A 407 -8.92 -18.30 1.71
N LEU A 408 -9.87 -17.82 0.91
CA LEU A 408 -11.26 -17.65 1.32
C LEU A 408 -11.89 -18.97 1.76
N LEU A 409 -11.76 -20.04 0.97
CA LEU A 409 -12.33 -21.35 1.30
C LEU A 409 -11.74 -21.95 2.58
N MET A 410 -10.44 -21.76 2.80
CA MET A 410 -9.77 -22.20 4.03
C MET A 410 -10.21 -21.37 5.24
N ALA A 411 -10.33 -20.05 5.08
CA ALA A 411 -10.83 -19.17 6.13
C ALA A 411 -12.28 -19.48 6.50
N ASP A 412 -13.15 -19.70 5.51
CA ASP A 412 -14.56 -20.08 5.71
C ASP A 412 -14.72 -21.38 6.53
N ALA A 413 -13.79 -22.32 6.35
CA ALA A 413 -13.78 -23.56 7.11
C ALA A 413 -13.24 -23.38 8.55
N ARG A 414 -12.31 -22.45 8.75
CA ARG A 414 -11.48 -22.37 9.98
C ARG A 414 -11.89 -21.27 10.95
N PHE A 415 -12.56 -20.23 10.48
CA PHE A 415 -12.90 -19.05 11.28
C PHE A 415 -14.31 -19.13 11.89
#